data_AF-A0A2W6BDD6-F1
#
_entry.id   AF-A0A2W6BDD6-F1
#
_cell.length_a   1.000
_cell.length_b   1.000
_cell.length_c   1.000
_cell.angle_alpha   90.00
_cell.angle_beta   90.00
_cell.angle_gamma   90.00
#
_symmetry.space_group_name_H-M   'P 1'
#
loop_
_entity.id
_entity.type
_entity.pdbx_description
1 polymer ?
#
loop_
_entity_poly.entity_id
_entity_poly.type
_entity_poly.pdbx_seq_one_letter_code
_entity_poly.pdbx_strand_id
1 'polypeptide(L)'
;MLQELYITRRESALWFDLLVFSTISVIVFGLLSQYLTEHSSSAAATNVILGMLLWEVGRVNQYCVSLNSMWNLWSKNLGNIFITPVSITEYIAANCLLALLRTVIVFTLISVTASLIFHFNILSIGVVTLFLGFTTLSIFAWAVGWLLLGLVFRYGPSIQAVTWGAFFFFNRLPRLSFR
;
A
#
# COMPACT_ATOMS: atom_id res chain seq x y z
N MET A 1 -1.85 18.48 7.40
CA MET A 1 -0.56 17.83 7.76
C MET A 1 -0.43 17.50 9.25
N LEU A 2 -0.63 18.47 10.17
CA LEU A 2 -0.56 18.22 11.62
C LEU A 2 -1.58 17.18 12.13
N GLN A 3 -2.81 17.17 11.57
CA GLN A 3 -3.82 16.18 11.94
C GLN A 3 -3.43 14.75 11.52
N GLU A 4 -2.95 14.58 10.29
CA GLU A 4 -2.47 13.28 9.78
C GLU A 4 -1.25 12.75 10.59
N LEU A 5 -0.39 13.64 11.08
CA LEU A 5 0.71 13.28 12.00
C LEU A 5 0.20 12.78 13.37
N TYR A 6 -0.84 13.41 13.92
CA TYR A 6 -1.47 12.98 15.18
C TYR A 6 -2.19 11.63 15.04
N ILE A 7 -2.83 11.38 13.90
CA ILE A 7 -3.50 10.10 13.62
C ILE A 7 -2.46 8.99 13.37
N THR A 8 -1.38 9.28 12.63
CA THR A 8 -0.27 8.34 12.41
C THR A 8 0.36 7.82 13.70
N ARG A 9 0.46 8.66 14.74
CA ARG A 9 0.95 8.26 16.09
C ARG A 9 0.07 7.18 16.74
N ARG A 10 -1.19 7.06 16.34
CA ARG A 10 -2.16 6.10 16.87
C ARG A 10 -2.24 4.80 16.05
N GLU A 11 -1.58 4.75 14.90
CA GLU A 11 -1.63 3.65 13.93
C GLU A 11 -0.44 2.69 14.03
N SER A 12 -0.04 2.30 15.26
CA SER A 12 1.00 1.26 15.43
C SER A 12 0.63 -0.07 14.76
N ALA A 13 -0.66 -0.39 14.73
CA ALA A 13 -1.19 -1.57 14.06
C ALA A 13 -0.95 -1.55 12.53
N LEU A 14 -1.01 -0.38 11.89
CA LEU A 14 -0.80 -0.22 10.45
C LEU A 14 0.66 -0.53 10.10
N TRP A 15 1.60 -0.02 10.89
CA TRP A 15 3.02 -0.30 10.70
C TRP A 15 3.33 -1.78 10.86
N PHE A 16 2.74 -2.43 11.87
CA PHE A 16 2.90 -3.86 12.07
C PHE A 16 2.38 -4.65 10.87
N ASP A 17 1.16 -4.37 10.41
CA ASP A 17 0.55 -5.09 9.28
C ASP A 17 1.36 -4.91 7.98
N LEU A 18 1.75 -3.67 7.66
CA LEU A 18 2.57 -3.38 6.49
C LEU A 18 3.90 -4.12 6.51
N LEU A 19 4.64 -4.02 7.63
CA LEU A 19 5.97 -4.62 7.74
C LEU A 19 5.90 -6.14 7.71
N VAL A 20 4.95 -6.74 8.42
CA VAL A 20 4.77 -8.19 8.45
C VAL A 20 4.42 -8.71 7.06
N PHE A 21 3.43 -8.10 6.40
CA PHE A 21 3.01 -8.55 5.07
C PHE A 21 4.11 -8.37 4.03
N SER A 22 4.80 -7.22 4.03
CA SER A 22 5.94 -6.99 3.13
C SER A 22 7.08 -7.96 3.37
N THR A 23 7.45 -8.20 4.63
CA THR A 23 8.57 -9.08 4.98
C THR A 23 8.28 -10.52 4.57
N ILE A 24 7.09 -11.03 4.89
CA ILE A 24 6.65 -12.36 4.47
C ILE A 24 6.70 -12.47 2.94
N SER A 25 6.17 -11.48 2.24
CA SER A 25 6.09 -11.53 0.78
C SER A 25 7.49 -11.53 0.14
N VAL A 26 8.43 -10.74 0.65
CA VAL A 26 9.83 -10.71 0.18
C VAL A 26 10.54 -12.03 0.45
N ILE A 27 10.33 -12.64 1.62
CA ILE A 27 10.91 -13.94 1.95
C ILE A 27 10.37 -15.01 0.99
N VAL A 28 9.05 -15.06 0.79
CA VAL A 28 8.41 -16.05 -0.09
C VAL A 28 8.90 -15.93 -1.53
N PHE A 29 8.89 -14.73 -2.09
CA PHE A 29 9.33 -14.51 -3.48
C PHE A 29 10.86 -14.62 -3.64
N GLY A 30 11.63 -14.32 -2.60
CA GLY A 30 13.07 -14.55 -2.59
C GLY A 30 13.40 -16.05 -2.57
N LEU A 31 12.70 -16.85 -1.77
CA LEU A 31 12.83 -18.32 -1.80
C LEU A 31 12.40 -18.89 -3.15
N LEU A 32 11.30 -18.38 -3.73
CA LEU A 32 10.87 -18.75 -5.06
C LEU A 32 11.96 -18.48 -6.11
N SER A 33 12.66 -17.35 -5.99
CA SER A 33 13.77 -17.02 -6.87
C SER A 33 14.97 -17.96 -6.72
N GLN A 34 15.31 -18.38 -5.49
CA GLN A 34 16.35 -19.38 -5.29
C GLN A 34 15.97 -20.70 -5.96
N TYR A 35 14.73 -21.15 -5.76
CA TYR A 35 14.19 -22.35 -6.42
C TYR A 35 14.26 -22.26 -7.96
N LEU A 36 13.90 -21.10 -8.53
CA LEU A 36 13.99 -20.87 -9.98
C LEU A 36 15.43 -20.84 -10.51
N THR A 37 16.40 -20.49 -9.67
CA THR A 37 17.82 -20.51 -10.07
C THR A 37 18.33 -21.94 -10.25
N GLU A 38 17.81 -22.89 -9.47
CA GLU A 38 18.19 -24.30 -9.54
C GLU A 38 17.48 -25.06 -10.69
N HIS A 39 16.22 -24.71 -10.98
CA HIS A 39 15.39 -25.46 -11.93
C HIS A 39 15.11 -24.75 -13.25
N SER A 40 15.49 -23.49 -13.41
CA SER A 40 15.16 -22.67 -14.58
C SER A 40 16.30 -21.70 -14.94
N SER A 41 16.08 -20.80 -15.88
CA SER A 41 17.09 -19.79 -16.25
C SER A 41 17.32 -18.80 -15.11
N SER A 42 18.59 -18.53 -14.78
CA SER A 42 19.00 -17.52 -13.78
C SER A 42 18.35 -16.14 -14.01
N ALA A 43 18.11 -15.75 -15.26
CA ALA A 43 17.42 -14.49 -15.58
C ALA A 43 15.97 -14.43 -15.06
N ALA A 44 15.25 -15.55 -15.01
CA ALA A 44 13.87 -15.61 -14.52
C ALA A 44 13.82 -15.32 -13.01
N ALA A 45 14.76 -15.88 -12.25
CA ALA A 45 14.90 -15.65 -10.81
C ALA A 45 15.11 -14.16 -10.49
N THR A 46 16.07 -13.52 -11.16
CA THR A 46 16.32 -12.08 -11.04
C THR A 46 15.08 -11.24 -11.34
N ASN A 47 14.36 -11.57 -12.42
CA ASN A 47 13.16 -10.83 -12.82
C ASN A 47 12.01 -10.98 -11.82
N VAL A 48 11.86 -12.14 -11.18
CA VAL A 48 10.81 -12.38 -10.17
C VAL A 48 11.05 -11.52 -8.92
N ILE A 49 12.26 -11.50 -8.38
CA ILE A 49 12.60 -10.65 -7.22
C ILE A 49 12.38 -9.18 -7.57
N LEU A 50 12.88 -8.76 -8.73
CA LEU A 50 12.79 -7.36 -9.17
C LEU A 50 11.33 -6.91 -9.35
N GLY A 51 10.52 -7.73 -10.02
CA GLY A 51 9.09 -7.48 -10.19
C GLY A 51 8.35 -7.41 -8.85
N MET A 52 8.69 -8.30 -7.91
CA MET A 52 8.12 -8.28 -6.57
C MET A 52 8.49 -7.02 -5.79
N LEU A 53 9.75 -6.58 -5.85
CA LEU A 53 10.20 -5.37 -5.16
C LEU A 53 9.50 -4.11 -5.69
N LEU A 54 9.30 -4.02 -7.01
CA LEU A 54 8.52 -2.93 -7.61
C LEU A 54 7.03 -3.03 -7.26
N TRP A 55 6.47 -4.23 -7.23
CA TRP A 55 5.08 -4.46 -6.85
C TRP A 55 4.77 -3.95 -5.43
N GLU A 56 5.69 -4.16 -4.48
CA GLU A 56 5.54 -3.69 -3.10
C GLU A 56 5.39 -2.16 -3.02
N VAL A 57 6.07 -1.40 -3.87
CA VAL A 57 5.93 0.08 -3.93
C VAL A 57 4.49 0.48 -4.24
N GLY A 58 3.87 -0.18 -5.23
CA GLY A 58 2.50 0.09 -5.62
C GLY A 58 1.50 -0.33 -4.54
N ARG A 59 1.67 -1.55 -4.01
CA ARG A 59 0.81 -2.12 -2.97
C ARG A 59 0.80 -1.27 -1.70
N VAL A 60 1.97 -0.89 -1.18
CA VAL A 60 2.09 -0.11 0.05
C VAL A 60 1.50 1.28 -0.11
N ASN A 61 1.74 1.95 -1.24
CA ASN A 61 1.16 3.27 -1.52
C ASN A 61 -0.36 3.24 -1.59
N GLN A 62 -0.94 2.31 -2.36
CA GLN A 62 -2.40 2.20 -2.50
C GLN A 62 -3.05 1.91 -1.15
N TYR A 63 -2.49 0.95 -0.40
CA TYR A 63 -2.97 0.57 0.91
C TYR A 63 -2.93 1.74 1.91
N CYS A 64 -1.83 2.49 1.96
CA CYS A 64 -1.69 3.63 2.89
C CYS A 64 -2.72 4.73 2.61
N VAL A 65 -2.91 5.11 1.34
CA VAL A 65 -3.87 6.17 0.96
C VAL A 65 -5.29 5.78 1.34
N SER A 66 -5.68 4.53 1.05
CA SER A 66 -7.03 4.08 1.33
C SER A 66 -7.29 3.88 2.82
N LEU A 67 -6.35 3.28 3.56
CA LEU A 67 -6.54 2.98 4.99
C LEU A 67 -6.65 4.23 5.85
N ASN A 68 -5.80 5.24 5.64
CA ASN A 68 -5.89 6.50 6.39
C ASN A 68 -7.29 7.12 6.28
N SER A 69 -7.83 7.16 5.07
CA SER A 69 -9.16 7.69 4.82
C SER A 69 -10.28 6.81 5.38
N MET A 70 -10.08 5.48 5.37
CA MET A 70 -11.01 4.54 6.01
C MET A 70 -11.05 4.70 7.53
N TRP A 71 -9.93 5.03 8.17
CA TRP A 71 -9.92 5.31 9.61
C TRP A 71 -10.75 6.53 9.97
N ASN A 72 -10.67 7.59 9.15
CA ASN A 72 -11.50 8.78 9.31
C ASN A 72 -12.99 8.48 9.10
N LEU A 73 -13.30 7.57 8.16
CA LEU A 73 -14.64 7.02 7.91
C LEU A 73 -15.18 6.26 9.12
N TRP A 74 -14.42 5.30 9.64
CA TRP A 74 -14.79 4.46 10.78
C TRP A 74 -14.96 5.28 12.06
N SER A 75 -14.14 6.32 12.23
CA SER A 75 -14.22 7.24 13.36
C SER A 75 -15.34 8.27 13.26
N LYS A 76 -16.12 8.26 12.16
CA LYS A 76 -17.15 9.28 11.84
C LYS A 76 -16.61 10.73 11.88
N ASN A 77 -15.30 10.90 11.70
CA ASN A 77 -14.60 12.18 11.83
C ASN A 77 -14.56 12.94 10.48
N LEU A 78 -14.84 12.26 9.37
CA LEU A 78 -14.89 12.90 8.05
C LEU A 78 -15.83 14.12 8.00
N GLY A 79 -17.01 14.03 8.63
CA GLY A 79 -17.95 15.15 8.69
C GLY A 79 -17.36 16.38 9.39
N ASN A 80 -16.63 16.17 10.47
CA ASN A 80 -15.98 17.24 11.23
C ASN A 80 -14.84 17.90 10.43
N ILE A 81 -14.11 17.13 9.61
CA ILE A 81 -13.06 17.64 8.71
C ILE A 81 -13.64 18.51 7.59
N PHE A 82 -14.84 18.19 7.08
CA PHE A 82 -15.48 19.01 6.04
C PHE A 82 -16.14 20.29 6.58
N ILE A 83 -16.32 20.40 7.90
CA ILE A 83 -16.86 21.60 8.56
C ILE A 83 -15.73 22.56 8.98
N THR A 84 -14.51 22.06 9.16
CA THR A 84 -13.35 22.93 9.39
C THR A 84 -12.90 23.61 8.09
N PRO A 85 -12.25 24.78 8.15
CA PRO A 85 -11.76 25.50 6.97
C PRO A 85 -10.49 24.86 6.37
N VAL A 86 -10.47 23.52 6.28
CA VAL A 86 -9.38 22.75 5.67
C VAL A 86 -9.77 22.45 4.23
N SER A 87 -8.88 22.75 3.29
CA SER A 87 -9.14 22.46 1.88
C SER A 87 -9.08 20.95 1.61
N ILE A 88 -9.96 20.45 0.74
CA ILE A 88 -9.93 19.06 0.25
C ILE A 88 -8.57 18.75 -0.39
N THR A 89 -7.96 19.72 -1.08
CA THR A 89 -6.65 19.56 -1.70
C THR A 89 -5.54 19.35 -0.67
N GLU A 90 -5.61 20.02 0.48
CA GLU A 90 -4.65 19.85 1.56
C GLU A 90 -4.77 18.48 2.24
N TYR A 91 -6.00 17.96 2.38
CA TYR A 91 -6.25 16.62 2.88
C TYR A 91 -5.67 15.54 1.96
N ILE A 92 -5.92 15.66 0.66
CA ILE A 92 -5.40 14.73 -0.35
C ILE A 92 -3.87 14.78 -0.39
N ALA A 93 -3.29 15.97 -0.43
CA ALA A 93 -1.84 16.15 -0.46
C ALA A 93 -1.16 15.59 0.79
N ALA A 94 -1.74 15.81 1.98
CA ALA A 94 -1.21 15.27 3.23
C ALA A 94 -1.21 13.73 3.23
N ASN A 95 -2.28 13.10 2.72
CA ASN A 95 -2.36 11.65 2.62
C ASN A 95 -1.36 11.06 1.62
N CYS A 96 -1.20 11.68 0.44
CA CYS A 96 -0.21 11.23 -0.54
C CYS A 96 1.22 11.36 0.00
N LEU A 97 1.56 12.47 0.67
CA LEU A 97 2.88 12.67 1.27
C LEU A 97 3.17 11.65 2.37
N LEU A 98 2.18 11.36 3.23
CA LEU A 98 2.33 10.37 4.29
C LEU A 98 2.51 8.95 3.73
N ALA A 99 1.73 8.58 2.71
CA ALA A 99 1.88 7.30 2.00
C ALA A 99 3.26 7.18 1.34
N LEU A 100 3.76 8.26 0.75
CA LEU A 100 5.11 8.29 0.17
C LEU A 100 6.18 8.00 1.23
N LEU A 101 6.13 8.71 2.37
CA LEU A 101 7.09 8.51 3.46
C LEU A 101 7.10 7.06 3.97
N ARG A 102 5.90 6.49 4.18
CA ARG A 102 5.76 5.09 4.61
C ARG A 102 6.33 4.12 3.57
N THR A 103 6.03 4.36 2.29
CA THR A 103 6.53 3.53 1.20
C THR A 103 8.05 3.57 1.10
N VAL A 104 8.69 4.74 1.28
CA VAL A 104 10.16 4.85 1.30
C VAL A 104 10.76 4.05 2.45
N ILE A 105 10.17 4.09 3.64
CA ILE A 105 10.66 3.34 4.81
C ILE A 105 10.51 1.82 4.57
N VAL A 106 9.33 1.38 4.11
CA VAL A 106 9.08 -0.04 3.84
C VAL A 106 9.96 -0.55 2.70
N PHE A 107 10.08 0.21 1.61
CA PHE A 107 10.91 -0.16 0.47
C PHE A 107 12.39 -0.27 0.83
N THR A 108 12.91 0.64 1.65
CA THR A 108 14.31 0.56 2.12
C THR A 108 14.54 -0.67 2.99
N LEU A 109 13.64 -0.98 3.93
CA LEU A 109 13.71 -2.18 4.76
C LEU A 109 13.69 -3.47 3.93
N ILE A 110 12.78 -3.55 2.97
CA ILE A 110 12.65 -4.68 2.05
C ILE A 110 13.92 -4.82 1.19
N SER A 111 14.42 -3.71 0.64
CA SER A 111 15.62 -3.73 -0.22
C SER A 111 16.85 -4.19 0.56
N VAL A 112 17.00 -3.78 1.83
CA VAL A 112 18.08 -4.25 2.71
C VAL A 112 17.93 -5.74 2.98
N THR A 113 16.72 -6.19 3.31
CA THR A 113 16.43 -7.61 3.56
C THR A 113 16.73 -8.47 2.34
N ALA A 114 16.34 -8.02 1.14
CA ALA A 114 16.63 -8.71 -0.11
C ALA A 114 18.15 -8.80 -0.39
N SER A 115 18.89 -7.73 -0.10
CA SER A 115 20.35 -7.73 -0.26
C SER A 115 21.06 -8.64 0.73
N LEU A 116 20.59 -8.74 1.97
CA LEU A 116 21.23 -9.56 3.01
C LEU A 116 20.96 -11.05 2.83
N ILE A 117 19.73 -11.43 2.48
CA ILE A 117 19.30 -12.84 2.43
C ILE A 117 19.55 -13.46 1.06
N PHE A 118 19.30 -12.70 -0.02
CA PHE A 118 19.33 -13.22 -1.40
C PHE A 118 20.50 -12.68 -2.22
N HIS A 119 21.41 -11.91 -1.61
CA HIS A 119 22.56 -11.25 -2.27
C HIS A 119 22.17 -10.45 -3.52
N PHE A 120 20.93 -9.97 -3.58
CA PHE A 120 20.40 -9.26 -4.74
C PHE A 120 20.73 -7.77 -4.67
N ASN A 121 21.40 -7.23 -5.69
CA ASN A 121 21.69 -5.81 -5.76
C ASN A 121 20.66 -5.08 -6.66
N ILE A 122 19.76 -4.34 -6.02
CA ILE A 122 18.71 -3.58 -6.70
C ILE A 122 19.27 -2.41 -7.54
N LEU A 123 20.46 -1.90 -7.19
CA LEU A 123 21.06 -0.75 -7.86
C LEU A 123 21.64 -1.12 -9.23
N SER A 124 21.77 -2.42 -9.53
CA SER A 124 22.26 -2.92 -10.82
C SER A 124 21.34 -2.57 -12.00
N ILE A 125 20.06 -2.28 -11.73
CA ILE A 125 19.03 -1.93 -12.73
C ILE A 125 19.21 -0.49 -13.24
N GLY A 126 20.01 0.32 -12.52
CA GLY A 126 20.21 1.73 -12.76
C GLY A 126 19.31 2.60 -11.88
N VAL A 127 19.92 3.55 -11.18
CA VAL A 127 19.24 4.45 -10.23
C VAL A 127 18.13 5.26 -10.92
N VAL A 128 18.35 5.66 -12.17
CA VAL A 128 17.38 6.43 -12.96
C VAL A 128 16.12 5.61 -13.27
N THR A 129 16.29 4.35 -13.71
CA THR A 129 15.18 3.44 -14.00
C THR A 129 14.37 3.15 -12.73
N LEU A 130 15.06 2.91 -11.62
CA LEU A 130 14.41 2.65 -10.33
C LEU A 130 13.60 3.86 -9.87
N PHE A 131 14.16 5.08 -9.98
CA PHE A 131 13.47 6.31 -9.61
C PHE A 131 12.23 6.58 -10.49
N LEU A 132 12.35 6.41 -11.81
CA LEU A 132 11.23 6.53 -12.75
C LEU A 132 10.14 5.50 -12.48
N GLY A 133 10.52 4.24 -12.23
CA GLY A 133 9.60 3.19 -11.84
C GLY A 133 8.87 3.53 -10.54
N PHE A 134 9.63 3.88 -9.49
CA PHE A 134 9.07 4.23 -8.19
C PHE A 134 8.06 5.36 -8.26
N THR A 135 8.39 6.45 -8.96
CA THR A 135 7.51 7.62 -9.10
C THR A 135 6.25 7.30 -9.90
N THR A 136 6.38 6.62 -11.04
CA THR A 136 5.26 6.23 -11.88
C THR A 136 4.31 5.28 -11.15
N LEU A 137 4.85 4.26 -10.48
CA LEU A 137 4.04 3.33 -9.67
C LEU A 137 3.38 4.02 -8.49
N SER A 138 4.04 4.99 -7.84
CA SER A 138 3.45 5.75 -6.74
C SER A 138 2.25 6.57 -7.20
N ILE A 139 2.37 7.29 -8.33
CA ILE A 139 1.27 8.08 -8.90
C ILE A 139 0.11 7.18 -9.31
N PHE A 140 0.41 6.05 -9.96
CA PHE A 140 -0.60 5.06 -10.34
C PHE A 140 -1.33 4.50 -9.11
N ALA A 141 -0.58 4.12 -8.07
CA ALA A 141 -1.13 3.58 -6.82
C ALA A 141 -2.02 4.59 -6.09
N TRP A 142 -1.66 5.88 -6.08
CA TRP A 142 -2.51 6.92 -5.51
C TRP A 142 -3.80 7.08 -6.29
N ALA A 143 -3.75 7.11 -7.63
CA ALA A 143 -4.95 7.20 -8.46
C ALA A 143 -5.92 6.03 -8.18
N VAL A 144 -5.39 4.80 -8.11
CA VAL A 144 -6.17 3.61 -7.76
C VAL A 144 -6.71 3.69 -6.33
N GLY A 145 -5.90 4.13 -5.37
CA GLY A 145 -6.33 4.27 -3.97
C GLY A 145 -7.49 5.25 -3.79
N TRP A 146 -7.45 6.39 -4.49
CA TRP A 146 -8.55 7.36 -4.48
C TRP A 146 -9.80 6.86 -5.21
N LEU A 147 -9.63 6.13 -6.31
CA LEU A 147 -10.74 5.50 -7.02
C LEU A 147 -11.48 4.51 -6.11
N LEU A 148 -10.73 3.63 -5.44
CA LEU A 148 -11.28 2.66 -4.50
C LEU A 148 -11.98 3.34 -3.32
N LEU A 149 -11.39 4.41 -2.79
CA LEU A 149 -12.01 5.20 -1.72
C LEU A 149 -13.33 5.83 -2.16
N GLY A 150 -13.39 6.37 -3.39
CA GLY A 150 -14.62 6.90 -3.97
C GLY A 150 -15.72 5.85 -4.09
N LEU A 151 -15.38 4.61 -4.46
CA LEU A 151 -16.33 3.49 -4.46
C LEU A 151 -16.83 3.17 -3.05
N VAL A 152 -15.94 3.14 -2.06
CA VAL A 152 -16.32 2.91 -0.65
C VAL A 152 -17.25 4.00 -0.14
N PHE A 153 -17.01 5.28 -0.46
CA PHE A 153 -17.90 6.37 -0.08
C PHE A 153 -19.29 6.25 -0.73
N ARG A 154 -19.36 5.75 -1.97
CA ARG A 154 -20.62 5.59 -2.69
C ARG A 154 -21.46 4.42 -2.19
N TYR A 155 -20.84 3.26 -1.92
CA TYR A 155 -21.54 2.02 -1.61
C TYR A 155 -21.48 1.62 -0.13
N GLY A 156 -20.79 2.42 0.70
CA GLY A 156 -20.72 2.23 2.14
C GLY A 156 -19.79 1.09 2.57
N PRO A 157 -19.88 0.68 3.85
CA PRO A 157 -18.92 -0.23 4.47
C PRO A 157 -18.92 -1.65 3.87
N SER A 158 -19.98 -2.05 3.17
CA SER A 158 -20.08 -3.37 2.55
C SER A 158 -19.04 -3.63 1.46
N ILE A 159 -18.52 -2.57 0.81
CA ILE A 159 -17.52 -2.68 -0.28
C ILE A 159 -16.09 -2.47 0.25
N GLN A 160 -15.92 -2.21 1.55
CA GLN A 160 -14.60 -1.94 2.14
C GLN A 160 -13.59 -3.05 1.86
N ALA A 161 -14.01 -4.31 1.80
CA ALA A 161 -13.15 -5.45 1.47
C ALA A 161 -12.46 -5.34 0.09
N VAL A 162 -13.06 -4.63 -0.87
CA VAL A 162 -12.46 -4.42 -2.20
C VAL A 162 -11.17 -3.61 -2.13
N THR A 163 -11.04 -2.75 -1.12
CA THR A 163 -9.86 -1.91 -0.90
C THR A 163 -8.62 -2.70 -0.47
N TRP A 164 -8.80 -3.88 0.12
CA TRP A 164 -7.73 -4.69 0.73
C TRP A 164 -7.27 -5.85 -0.14
N GLY A 165 -7.99 -6.13 -1.23
CA GLY A 165 -7.84 -7.35 -2.00
C GLY A 165 -9.19 -8.05 -2.06
N ALA A 166 -9.79 -8.06 -3.25
CA ALA A 166 -11.10 -8.60 -3.51
C ALA A 166 -11.22 -10.06 -3.03
N PHE A 167 -11.80 -10.27 -1.84
CA PHE A 167 -12.18 -11.60 -1.35
C PHE A 167 -13.59 -11.70 -0.76
N PHE A 168 -14.44 -10.68 -0.94
CA PHE A 168 -15.84 -10.76 -0.48
C PHE A 168 -16.80 -10.23 -1.55
N PHE A 169 -16.96 -10.99 -2.63
CA PHE A 169 -18.07 -10.77 -3.55
C PHE A 169 -19.41 -11.32 -3.02
N PHE A 170 -19.45 -11.97 -1.86
CA PHE A 170 -20.68 -12.57 -1.33
C PHE A 170 -20.69 -12.58 0.20
N ASN A 171 -20.98 -11.44 0.83
CA ASN A 171 -21.75 -11.49 2.06
C ASN A 171 -23.08 -10.79 1.81
N ARG A 172 -24.17 -11.55 1.93
CA ARG A 172 -25.54 -11.09 1.66
C ARG A 172 -25.79 -9.79 2.42
N LEU A 173 -26.34 -8.80 1.71
CA LEU A 173 -27.01 -7.64 2.30
C LEU A 173 -27.90 -8.14 3.46
N PRO A 174 -27.69 -7.71 4.72
CA PRO A 174 -28.72 -7.89 5.71
C PRO A 174 -29.94 -7.13 5.21
N ARG A 175 -30.99 -7.89 4.87
CA ARG A 175 -32.29 -7.33 4.54
C ARG A 175 -32.67 -6.37 5.65
N LEU A 176 -32.81 -5.10 5.30
CA LEU A 176 -33.46 -4.09 6.14
C LEU A 176 -34.87 -4.60 6.44
N SER A 177 -35.06 -5.22 7.61
CA SER A 177 -36.38 -5.25 8.24
C SER A 177 -36.41 -4.09 9.22
N PHE A 178 -36.93 -2.96 8.77
CA PHE A 178 -37.53 -1.99 9.68
C PHE A 178 -38.72 -2.68 10.36
N ARG A 179 -38.59 -2.92 11.66
CA ARG A 179 -39.68 -2.91 12.64
C ARG A 179 -39.14 -2.32 13.93
#